data_AF-A0A2V6IKF1-F1
#
_entry.id   AF-A0A2V6IKF1-F1
#
_cell.length_a   1.000
_cell.length_b   1.000
_cell.length_c   1.000
_cell.angle_alpha   90.00
_cell.angle_beta   90.00
_cell.angle_gamma   90.00
#
_symmetry.space_group_name_H-M   'P 1'
#
loop_
_entity.id
_entity.type
_entity.pdbx_description
1 polymer ?
#
loop_
_entity_poly.entity_id
_entity_poly.type
_entity_poly.pdbx_seq_one_letter_code
_entity_poly.pdbx_strand_id
1 'polypeptide(L)' 'MTHYLDAAVKAACAAGEMLRHNFEKPMQVNQSTKHDIKLEIDVRAQELIAQSL' A
#
# COMPACT_ATOMS: atom_id res chain seq x y z
N MET A 1 12.57 -5.30 20.63
CA MET A 1 12.86 -4.53 19.39
C MET A 1 12.67 -5.35 18.13
N THR A 2 13.03 -6.63 18.09
CA THR A 2 12.83 -7.53 16.94
C THR A 2 11.38 -7.65 16.47
N HIS A 3 10.40 -7.70 17.40
CA HIS A 3 8.98 -7.85 17.03
C HIS A 3 8.42 -6.73 16.14
N TYR A 4 8.77 -5.46 16.38
CA TYR A 4 8.28 -4.35 15.55
C TYR A 4 8.94 -4.35 14.17
N LEU A 5 10.21 -4.74 14.08
CA LEU A 5 10.90 -4.90 12.81
C LEU A 5 10.27 -6.03 11.99
N ASP A 6 10.03 -7.19 12.62
CA ASP A 6 9.41 -8.34 11.95
C ASP A 6 7.99 -8.02 11.47
N ALA A 7 7.21 -7.29 12.26
CA ALA A 7 5.87 -6.83 11.88
C ALA A 7 5.94 -5.85 10.69
N ALA A 8 6.85 -4.87 10.74
CA ALA A 8 7.04 -3.91 9.66
C ALA A 8 7.49 -4.59 8.34
N VAL A 9 8.39 -5.56 8.41
CA VAL A 9 8.83 -6.34 7.24
C VAL A 9 7.66 -7.11 6.64
N LYS A 10 6.87 -7.80 7.46
CA LYS A 10 5.68 -8.54 6.99
C LYS A 10 4.65 -7.62 6.33
N ALA A 11 4.35 -6.49 6.97
CA ALA A 11 3.42 -5.49 6.45
C ALA A 11 3.86 -4.94 5.09
N ALA A 12 5.14 -4.57 4.97
CA ALA A 12 5.71 -4.04 3.74
C ALA A 12 5.74 -5.09 2.61
N CYS A 13 6.09 -6.35 2.93
CA CYS A 13 6.05 -7.45 1.96
C CYS A 13 4.62 -7.69 1.43
N ALA A 14 3.63 -7.76 2.32
CA ALA A 14 2.23 -7.98 1.94
C ALA A 14 1.68 -6.83 1.06
N ALA A 15 1.98 -5.57 1.42
CA ALA A 15 1.62 -4.42 0.59
C ALA A 15 2.30 -4.47 -0.78
N GLY A 16 3.59 -4.80 -0.83
CA GLY A 16 4.32 -4.96 -2.09
C GLY A 16 3.77 -6.07 -2.99
N GLU A 17 3.33 -7.19 -2.42
CA GLU A 17 2.66 -8.26 -3.17
C GLU A 17 1.32 -7.83 -3.75
N MET A 18 0.53 -7.09 -2.98
CA MET A 18 -0.73 -6.50 -3.47
C MET A 18 -0.46 -5.51 -4.61
N LEU A 19 0.51 -4.60 -4.46
CA LEU A 19 0.86 -3.63 -5.50
C LEU A 19 1.27 -4.35 -6.81
N ARG A 20 2.12 -5.38 -6.72
CA ARG A 20 2.53 -6.18 -7.89
C ARG A 20 1.36 -6.87 -8.57
N HIS A 21 0.42 -7.45 -7.82
CA HIS A 21 -0.76 -8.12 -8.39
C HIS A 21 -1.70 -7.16 -9.14
N ASN A 22 -1.63 -5.85 -8.86
CA ASN A 22 -2.47 -4.84 -9.47
C ASN A 22 -1.71 -3.91 -10.41
N PHE A 23 -0.43 -4.19 -10.65
CA PHE A 23 0.37 -3.48 -11.63
C PHE A 23 -0.28 -3.54 -13.02
N GLU A 24 -0.25 -2.43 -13.76
CA GLU A 24 -0.88 -2.23 -15.07
C GLU A 24 -2.41 -2.38 -15.13
N LYS A 25 -3.08 -2.69 -14.01
CA LYS A 25 -4.55 -2.72 -13.98
C LYS A 25 -5.10 -1.29 -13.89
N PRO A 26 -6.20 -0.99 -14.58
CA PRO A 26 -6.91 0.28 -14.39
C PRO A 26 -7.31 0.44 -12.92
N MET A 27 -7.03 1.60 -12.34
CA MET A 27 -7.35 1.93 -10.95
C MET A 27 -8.14 3.23 -10.89
N GLN A 28 -8.99 3.35 -9.88
CA GLN A 28 -9.69 4.60 -9.59
C GLN A 28 -8.73 5.67 -9.06
N VAL A 29 -8.85 6.89 -9.58
CA VAL A 29 -8.20 8.08 -9.02
C VAL A 29 -9.06 8.59 -7.85
N ASN A 30 -8.51 8.56 -6.65
CA ASN A 30 -9.18 9.06 -5.45
C ASN A 30 -8.90 10.55 -5.24
N GLN A 31 -7.68 11.01 -5.54
CA GLN A 31 -7.31 12.41 -5.45
C GLN A 31 -6.37 12.78 -6.59
N SER A 32 -6.58 13.95 -7.18
CA SER A 32 -5.66 14.55 -8.14
C SER A 32 -5.36 15.97 -7.71
N THR A 33 -4.09 16.27 -7.55
CA THR A 33 -3.58 17.62 -7.29
C THR A 33 -2.78 18.09 -8.50
N LYS A 34 -2.30 19.33 -8.48
CA LYS A 34 -1.48 19.88 -9.58
C LYS A 34 -0.24 19.04 -9.90
N HIS A 35 0.31 18.30 -8.93
CA HIS A 35 1.60 17.62 -9.05
C HIS A 35 1.59 16.17 -8.54
N ASP A 36 0.46 15.67 -8.05
CA ASP A 36 0.36 14.33 -7.46
C ASP A 36 -1.00 13.70 -7.78
N ILE A 37 -1.02 12.39 -7.92
CA ILE A 37 -2.23 11.59 -8.09
C ILE A 37 -2.20 10.49 -7.05
N LYS A 38 -3.26 10.39 -6.25
CA LYS A 38 -3.50 9.26 -5.36
C LYS A 38 -4.55 8.35 -5.97
N LEU A 39 -4.19 7.09 -6.10
CA LEU A 39 -5.04 6.02 -6.57
C LEU A 39 -5.70 5.30 -5.40
N GLU A 40 -6.77 4.56 -5.67
CA GLU A 40 -7.41 3.68 -4.70
C GLU A 40 -6.45 2.65 -4.07
N ILE A 41 -5.43 2.23 -4.83
CA ILE A 41 -4.47 1.25 -4.36
C ILE A 41 -3.55 1.82 -3.27
N ASP A 42 -3.30 3.13 -3.25
CA ASP A 42 -2.52 3.78 -2.20
C ASP A 42 -3.24 3.67 -0.85
N VAL A 43 -4.55 3.89 -0.84
CA VAL A 43 -5.41 3.77 0.35
C VAL A 43 -5.42 2.32 0.83
N ARG A 44 -5.64 1.37 -0.08
CA ARG A 44 -5.66 -0.07 0.25
C ARG A 44 -4.33 -0.56 0.82
N ALA A 45 -3.20 -0.10 0.28
CA ALA A 45 -1.88 -0.44 0.80
C ALA A 45 -1.66 0.15 2.20
N GLN A 46 -2.08 1.40 2.43
CA GLN A 46 -2.00 2.04 3.75
C GLN A 46 -2.86 1.30 4.78
N GLU A 47 -4.09 0.92 4.43
CA GLU A 47 -4.98 0.13 5.29
C GLU A 47 -4.38 -1.23 5.63
N LEU A 48 -3.82 -1.93 4.64
CA LEU A 48 -3.17 -3.23 4.86
C LEU A 48 -1.98 -3.11 5.83
N ILE A 49 -1.14 -2.09 5.67
CA ILE A 49 0.00 -1.86 6.57
C ILE A 49 -0.50 -1.53 7.97
N ALA A 50 -1.50 -0.66 8.10
CA ALA A 50 -2.06 -0.27 9.40
C ALA A 50 -2.72 -1.45 10.14
N GLN A 51 -3.30 -2.41 9.42
CA GLN A 51 -3.87 -3.63 10.01
C GLN A 51 -2.82 -4.68 10.39
N SER A 52 -1.60 -4.59 9.83
CA SER A 52 -0.53 -5.55 10.05
C SER A 52 0.44 -5.17 11.19
N LEU A 53 0.24 -4.00 11.80
CA LEU A 53 1.04 -3.42 12.88
C LEU A 53 0.23 -3.32 14.17
#